data_AF-A0A1F7X7E5-F1
#
_entry.id   AF-A0A1F7X7E5-F1
#
_cell.length_a   1.000
_cell.length_b   1.000
_cell.length_c   1.000
_cell.angle_alpha   90.00
_cell.angle_beta   90.00
_cell.angle_gamma   90.00
#
_symmetry.space_group_name_H-M   'P 1'
#
loop_
_entity.id
_entity.type
_entity.pdbx_description
1 polymer ?
#
loop_
_entity_poly.entity_id
_entity_poly.type
_entity_poly.pdbx_seq_one_letter_code
_entity_poly.pdbx_strand_id
1 'polypeptide(L)' 'MKRKDFVELKSKETSELKKLLKEKKLELVKIYPEIAMGREKNTKKAGLLKKDIARIATLINEKEIVKKEEVKDENIQR' A
#
# COMPACT_ATOMS: atom_id res chain seq x y z
N MET A 1 -6.73 8.28 0.71
CA MET A 1 -6.49 8.24 -0.76
C MET A 1 -7.78 8.25 -1.58
N LYS A 2 -7.84 9.12 -2.60
CA LYS A 2 -8.96 9.24 -3.56
C LYS A 2 -8.87 8.17 -4.64
N ARG A 3 -9.94 7.97 -5.43
CA ARG A 3 -9.98 6.95 -6.49
C ARG A 3 -8.93 7.18 -7.59
N LYS A 4 -8.69 8.44 -7.97
CA LYS A 4 -7.72 8.82 -9.01
C LYS A 4 -6.29 8.39 -8.65
N ASP A 5 -5.88 8.73 -7.43
CA ASP A 5 -4.60 8.31 -6.86
C ASP A 5 -4.40 6.78 -6.91
N PHE A 6 -5.48 5.98 -6.88
CA PHE A 6 -5.41 4.52 -6.86
C PHE A 6 -5.18 3.91 -8.22
N VAL A 7 -5.70 4.56 -9.25
CA VAL A 7 -5.41 4.19 -10.63
C VAL A 7 -3.94 4.45 -10.94
N GLU A 8 -3.38 5.56 -10.45
CA GLU A 8 -1.96 5.89 -10.64
C GLU A 8 -1.02 4.88 -9.97
N LEU A 9 -1.39 4.33 -8.79
CA LEU A 9 -0.61 3.30 -8.13
C LEU A 9 -0.55 1.97 -8.91
N LYS A 10 -1.57 1.67 -9.72
CA LYS A 10 -1.56 0.44 -10.54
C LYS A 10 -0.44 0.45 -11.58
N SER A 11 -0.15 1.63 -12.15
CA SER A 11 0.88 1.82 -13.17
C SER A 11 2.31 1.80 -12.61
N LYS A 12 2.50 1.96 -11.29
CA LYS A 12 3.82 1.99 -10.66
C LYS A 12 4.44 0.61 -10.51
N GLU A 13 5.77 0.56 -10.47
CA GLU A 13 6.48 -0.70 -10.30
C GLU A 13 6.29 -1.28 -8.88
N THR A 14 6.39 -2.61 -8.74
CA THR A 14 6.35 -3.29 -7.44
C THR A 14 7.39 -2.76 -6.44
N SER A 15 8.57 -2.35 -6.93
CA SER A 15 9.66 -1.79 -6.12
C SER A 15 9.25 -0.46 -5.49
N GLU A 16 8.63 0.43 -6.27
CA GLU A 16 8.12 1.73 -5.85
C GLU A 16 6.93 1.59 -4.89
N LEU A 17 6.03 0.64 -5.15
CA LEU A 17 4.91 0.35 -4.25
C LEU A 17 5.40 -0.12 -2.87
N LYS A 18 6.48 -0.90 -2.80
CA LYS A 18 7.10 -1.32 -1.53
C LYS A 18 7.71 -0.13 -0.78
N LYS A 19 8.37 0.81 -1.48
CA LYS A 19 8.88 2.06 -0.87
C LYS A 19 7.74 2.90 -0.31
N LEU A 20 6.69 3.11 -1.11
CA LEU A 20 5.53 3.91 -0.73
C LEU A 20 4.76 3.29 0.45
N LEU A 21 4.68 1.96 0.51
CA LEU A 21 4.13 1.23 1.66
C LEU A 21 4.93 1.50 2.94
N LYS A 22 6.27 1.51 2.85
CA LYS A 22 7.15 1.78 4.00
C LYS A 22 6.99 3.21 4.50
N GLU A 23 6.94 4.17 3.59
CA GLU A 23 6.70 5.58 3.91
C GLU A 23 5.35 5.78 4.62
N LYS A 24 4.28 5.18 4.10
CA LYS A 24 2.95 5.28 4.70
C LYS A 24 2.87 4.63 6.08
N LYS A 25 3.59 3.53 6.29
CA LYS A 25 3.72 2.91 7.63
C LYS A 25 4.47 3.83 8.60
N LEU A 26 5.56 4.46 8.17
CA LEU A 26 6.29 5.43 8.99
C LEU A 26 5.42 6.64 9.35
N GLU A 27 4.63 7.15 8.40
CA GLU A 27 3.67 8.23 8.62
C GLU A 27 2.64 7.83 9.69
N LEU A 28 2.11 6.60 9.63
CA LEU A 28 1.19 6.07 10.63
C LEU A 28 1.83 6.01 12.03
N VAL A 29 3.08 5.54 12.15
CA VAL A 29 3.78 5.47 13.44
C VAL A 29 3.96 6.86 14.06
N LYS A 30 4.18 7.91 13.25
CA LYS A 30 4.29 9.28 13.73
C LYS A 30 2.95 9.89 14.14
N ILE A 31 1.87 9.55 13.45
CA ILE A 31 0.54 10.12 13.71
C ILE A 31 -0.11 9.54 14.97
N TYR A 32 0.20 8.30 15.32
CA TYR A 32 -0.30 7.68 16.55
C TYR A 32 -0.02 8.50 17.83
N PRO A 33 1.23 8.88 18.14
CA PRO A 33 1.53 9.72 19.30
C PRO A 33 0.97 11.14 19.16
N GLU A 34 0.92 11.72 17.95
CA GLU A 34 0.32 13.04 17.73
C GLU A 34 -1.18 13.08 18.07
N ILE A 35 -1.93 12.03 17.71
CA ILE A 35 -3.33 11.85 18.08
C ILE A 35 -3.46 11.61 19.59
N ALA A 36 -2.62 10.74 20.16
CA ALA A 36 -2.65 10.44 21.59
C ALA A 36 -2.36 11.68 22.47
N MET A 37 -1.48 12.55 22.01
CA MET A 37 -1.17 13.84 22.66
C MET A 37 -2.22 14.93 22.37
N GLY A 38 -3.25 14.65 21.56
CA GLY A 38 -4.27 15.63 21.18
C GLY A 38 -3.76 16.76 20.28
N ARG A 39 -2.56 16.64 19.72
CA ARG A 39 -1.97 17.65 18.80
C ARG A 39 -2.59 17.56 17.41
N GLU A 40 -2.93 16.35 16.98
CA GLU A 40 -3.63 16.12 15.72
C GLU A 40 -5.14 16.26 15.92
N LYS A 41 -5.73 17.30 15.34
CA LYS A 41 -7.18 17.55 15.39
C LYS A 41 -7.96 16.55 14.53
N ASN A 42 -7.32 15.97 13.52
CA ASN A 42 -7.94 15.01 12.62
C ASN A 42 -7.73 13.57 13.09
N THR A 43 -8.58 13.11 13.99
CA THR A 43 -8.58 11.73 14.51
C THR A 43 -8.79 10.67 13.43
N LYS A 44 -9.40 11.02 12.30
CA LYS A 44 -9.64 10.10 11.16
C LYS A 44 -8.39 9.85 10.33
N LYS A 45 -7.35 10.68 10.46
CA LYS A 45 -6.13 10.62 9.65
C LYS A 45 -5.44 9.25 9.75
N ALA A 46 -5.32 8.69 10.96
CA ALA A 46 -4.78 7.34 11.16
C ALA A 46 -5.61 6.25 10.46
N GLY A 47 -6.94 6.34 10.52
CA GLY A 47 -7.83 5.39 9.85
C GLY A 47 -7.72 5.46 8.32
N LEU A 48 -7.61 6.66 7.76
CA LEU A 48 -7.38 6.87 6.33
C LEU A 48 -6.03 6.29 5.89
N LEU A 49 -4.96 6.52 6.66
CA LEU A 49 -3.64 5.96 6.38
C LEU A 49 -3.63 4.43 6.43
N LYS A 50 -4.29 3.81 7.41
CA LYS A 50 -4.44 2.35 7.46
C LYS A 50 -5.13 1.81 6.21
N LYS A 51 -6.19 2.48 5.75
CA LYS A 51 -6.92 2.10 4.53
C LYS A 51 -6.07 2.28 3.27
N ASP A 52 -5.18 3.27 3.24
CA ASP A 52 -4.23 3.49 2.16
C ASP A 52 -3.16 2.37 2.15
N ILE A 53 -2.59 2.04 3.32
CA ILE A 53 -1.64 0.93 3.49
C ILE A 53 -2.23 -0.41 3.03
N ALA A 54 -3.46 -0.72 3.45
CA ALA A 54 -4.13 -1.96 3.06
C ALA A 54 -4.27 -2.08 1.54
N ARG A 55 -4.70 -1.00 0.86
CA ARG A 55 -4.82 -0.96 -0.60
C ARG A 55 -3.50 -1.15 -1.33
N ILE A 56 -2.43 -0.50 -0.85
CA ILE A 56 -1.09 -0.67 -1.44
C ILE A 56 -0.61 -2.12 -1.27
N ALA A 57 -0.82 -2.71 -0.08
CA ALA A 57 -0.45 -4.09 0.19
C ALA A 57 -1.22 -5.08 -0.71
N THR A 58 -2.52 -4.85 -0.91
CA THR A 58 -3.33 -5.65 -1.83
C THR A 58 -2.80 -5.57 -3.27
N LEU A 59 -2.50 -4.37 -3.77
CA LEU A 59 -1.92 -4.22 -5.12
C LEU A 59 -0.59 -4.94 -5.29
N ILE A 60 0.28 -4.92 -4.28
CA ILE A 60 1.54 -5.66 -4.31
C ILE A 60 1.26 -7.17 -4.39
N ASN A 61 0.33 -7.67 -3.58
CA ASN A 61 -0.03 -9.08 -3.56
C ASN A 61 -0.66 -9.54 -4.88
N GLU A 62 -1.56 -8.74 -5.46
CA GLU A 62 -2.14 -8.99 -6.79
C GLU A 62 -1.03 -9.14 -7.85
N LYS A 63 -0.05 -8.22 -7.87
CA LYS A 63 1.09 -8.31 -8.80
C LYS A 63 1.98 -9.53 -8.56
N GLU A 64 2.17 -9.92 -7.30
CA GLU A 64 2.95 -11.11 -6.96
C GLU A 64 2.23 -12.42 -7.32
N ILE A 65 0.89 -12.46 -7.26
CA ILE A 65 0.09 -13.61 -7.69
C ILE A 65 0.17 -13.77 -9.21
N VAL A 66 -0.04 -12.70 -9.98
CA VAL A 66 0.06 -12.74 -11.45
C VAL A 66 1.42 -13.24 -11.90
N LYS A 67 2.51 -12.72 -11.32
CA LYS A 67 3.88 -13.20 -11.60
C LYS A 67 4.08 -14.68 -11.26
N LYS A 68 3.45 -15.18 -10.20
CA LYS A 68 3.54 -16.60 -9.82
C LYS A 68 2.76 -17.51 -10.76
N GLU A 69 1.67 -17.03 -11.36
CA GLU A 69 0.89 -17.76 -12.34
C GLU A 69 1.66 -17.87 -13.67
N GLU A 70 2.25 -16.77 -14.15
CA GLU A 70 3.10 -16.74 -15.35
C GLU A 70 4.26 -17.77 -15.25
N VAL A 71 4.94 -17.84 -14.11
CA VAL A 71 6.06 -18.77 -13.89
C VAL A 71 5.61 -20.25 -13.82
N LYS A 72 4.34 -20.51 -13.46
CA LYS A 72 3.81 -21.88 -13.41
C LYS A 72 3.45 -22.39 -14.80
N ASP A 73 2.86 -21.55 -15.64
CA ASP A 73 2.47 -21.93 -17.00
C ASP A 73 3.70 -22.23 -17.88
N GLU A 74 4.79 -21.48 -17.72
CA GLU A 74 6.07 -21.76 -18.43
C GLU A 74 6.72 -23.09 -18.03
N ASN A 75 6.54 -23.53 -16.78
CA ASN A 75 7.09 -24.81 -16.30
C ASN A 75 6.23 -26.02 -16.68
N ILE A 76 4.95 -25.82 -17.03
CA ILE A 76 4.06 -26.89 -17.49
C ILE A 76 4.23 -27.16 -19.01
N GLN A 77 4.76 -26.18 -19.75
CA GLN A 77 4.99 -26.27 -21.20
C GLN A 77 6.39 -26.81 -21.58
N ARG A 78 7.25 -27.14 -20.61
CA ARG A 78 8.56 -27.78 -20.81
C ARG A 78 8.51 -29.26 -20.49
#